data_AF-A0A645GL17-F1
#
_entry.id   AF-A0A645GL17-F1
#
_cell.length_a   1.000
_cell.length_b   1.000
_cell.length_c   1.000
_cell.angle_alpha   90.00
_cell.angle_beta   90.00
_cell.angle_gamma   90.00
#
_symmetry.space_group_name_H-M   'P 1'
#
loop_
_entity.id
_entity.type
_entity.pdbx_description
1 polymer ?
#
loop_
_entity_poly.entity_id
_entity_poly.type
_entity_poly.pdbx_seq_one_letter_code
_entity_poly.pdbx_strand_id
1 'polypeptide(L)' 'MTGRTHQIRVQMAAAGYPVLGDDKYGDRAFNKAQKRRTQALLAKRLELDGHVFESFRELEL' A
#
# COMPACT_ATOMS: atom_id res chain seq x y z
N MET A 1 -12.12 11.33 -6.07
CA MET A 1 -11.52 10.11 -5.49
C MET A 1 -12.49 8.95 -5.70
N THR A 2 -11.99 7.74 -5.97
CA THR A 2 -12.79 6.53 -6.20
C THR A 2 -12.20 5.35 -5.42
N GLY A 3 -12.90 4.21 -5.35
CA GLY A 3 -12.47 2.98 -4.65
C GLY A 3 -12.15 1.81 -5.58
N ARG A 4 -11.57 2.04 -6.75
CA ARG A 4 -11.31 0.96 -7.73
C ARG A 4 -10.24 -0.01 -7.23
N THR A 5 -10.30 -1.25 -7.71
CA THR A 5 -9.32 -2.29 -7.37
C THR A 5 -7.89 -1.83 -7.66
N HIS A 6 -7.01 -1.98 -6.67
CA HIS A 6 -5.58 -1.59 -6.71
C HIS A 6 -5.30 -0.10 -7.01
N GLN A 7 -6.28 0.79 -6.89
CA GLN A 7 -6.15 2.16 -7.39
C GLN A 7 -4.91 2.90 -6.87
N ILE A 8 -4.67 2.88 -5.55
CA ILE A 8 -3.48 3.52 -4.95
C ILE A 8 -2.20 2.93 -5.51
N ARG A 9 -2.11 1.60 -5.60
CA ARG A 9 -0.91 0.88 -6.08
C ARG A 9 -0.55 1.26 -7.53
N VAL A 10 -1.55 1.29 -8.41
CA VAL A 10 -1.36 1.66 -9.83
C VAL A 10 -0.99 3.13 -9.96
N GLN A 11 -1.66 4.02 -9.22
CA GLN A 11 -1.38 5.45 -9.25
C GLN A 11 0.04 5.77 -8.78
N MET A 12 0.46 5.16 -7.67
CA MET A 12 1.82 5.32 -7.14
C MET A 12 2.89 4.80 -8.11
N ALA A 13 2.66 3.64 -8.72
CA ALA A 13 3.54 3.11 -9.75
C ALA A 13 3.61 4.01 -11.00
N ALA A 14 2.46 4.50 -11.49
CA ALA A 14 2.39 5.41 -12.63
C ALA A 14 3.08 6.75 -12.37
N ALA A 15 3.12 7.20 -11.11
CA ALA A 15 3.86 8.39 -10.68
C ALA A 15 5.37 8.16 -10.54
N GLY A 16 5.86 6.92 -10.72
CA GLY A 16 7.28 6.56 -10.56
C GLY A 16 7.69 6.18 -9.13
N TYR A 17 6.74 6.07 -8.21
CA TYR A 17 6.99 5.76 -6.80
C TYR A 17 6.15 4.56 -6.34
N PRO A 18 6.39 3.35 -6.89
CA PRO A 18 5.57 2.18 -6.57
C PRO A 18 5.62 1.81 -5.08
N VAL A 19 4.56 1.14 -4.61
CA VAL A 19 4.47 0.65 -3.23
C VAL A 19 5.53 -0.43 -3.00
N LEU A 20 6.29 -0.30 -1.92
CA LEU A 20 7.27 -1.29 -1.49
C LEU A 20 6.59 -2.64 -1.18
N GLY A 21 7.18 -3.74 -1.66
CA GLY A 21 6.60 -5.08 -1.52
C GLY A 21 5.43 -5.37 -2.47
N ASP A 22 5.17 -4.51 -3.46
CA ASP A 22 4.19 -4.77 -4.51
C ASP A 22 4.83 -5.53 -5.68
N ASP A 23 4.58 -6.83 -5.78
CA ASP A 23 5.15 -7.67 -6.85
C ASP A 23 4.48 -7.53 -8.22
N LYS A 24 3.33 -6.84 -8.30
CA LYS A 24 2.58 -6.67 -9.55
C LYS A 24 2.87 -5.33 -10.21
N TYR A 25 2.88 -4.25 -9.43
CA TYR A 25 3.06 -2.89 -9.94
C TYR A 25 4.36 -2.24 -9.48
N GLY A 26 5.15 -2.88 -8.61
CA GLY A 26 6.45 -2.41 -8.16
C GLY A 26 7.62 -3.20 -8.71
N ASP A 27 8.78 -3.05 -8.07
CA ASP A 27 10.04 -3.67 -8.47
C ASP A 27 10.35 -4.88 -7.59
N ARG A 28 10.28 -6.08 -8.18
CA ARG A 28 10.57 -7.34 -7.50
C ARG A 28 12.02 -7.46 -7.02
N ALA A 29 12.98 -6.92 -7.77
CA ALA A 29 14.38 -6.95 -7.39
C ALA A 29 14.62 -6.05 -6.18
N PHE A 30 14.02 -4.86 -6.18
CA PHE A 30 14.05 -3.95 -5.04
C PHE A 30 13.33 -4.56 -3.82
N ASN A 31 12.15 -5.14 -3.99
CA ASN A 31 11.42 -5.84 -2.92
C ASN A 31 12.28 -6.93 -2.28
N LYS A 32 12.98 -7.74 -3.10
CA LYS A 32 13.88 -8.79 -2.62
C LYS A 32 15.07 -8.20 -1.86
N ALA A 33 15.68 -7.13 -2.35
CA ALA A 33 16.78 -6.44 -1.67
C ALA A 33 16.35 -5.89 -0.31
N GLN A 34 15.13 -5.36 -0.20
CA GLN A 34 14.53 -4.88 1.03
C GLN A 34 13.93 -5.99 1.91
N LYS A 35 14.03 -7.27 1.49
CA LYS A 35 13.44 -8.45 2.16
C LYS A 35 11.92 -8.31 2.41
N ARG A 36 11.21 -7.63 1.52
CA ARG A 36 9.78 -7.36 1.65
C ARG A 36 8.96 -8.46 0.98
N ARG A 37 8.10 -9.10 1.78
CA ARG A 37 7.21 -10.18 1.33
C ARG A 37 5.77 -9.74 1.10
N THR A 38 5.40 -8.57 1.61
CA THR A 38 4.05 -8.03 1.56
C THR A 38 4.09 -6.55 1.25
N GLN A 39 3.00 -6.04 0.69
CA GLN A 39 2.83 -4.62 0.40
C GLN A 39 2.93 -3.79 1.69
N ALA A 40 3.79 -2.78 1.68
CA ALA A 40 3.84 -1.73 2.68
C ALA A 40 2.72 -0.71 2.41
N LEU A 41 1.47 -1.18 2.47
CA LEU A 41 0.27 -0.38 2.28
C LEU A 41 -0.77 -0.80 3.32
N LEU A 42 -1.18 0.16 4.15
CA LEU A 42 -2.07 -0.07 5.27
C LEU A 42 -3.24 0.90 5.23
N ALA A 43 -4.46 0.38 5.38
CA ALA A 43 -5.61 1.20 5.74
C ALA A 43 -5.48 1.59 7.21
N LYS A 44 -4.91 2.77 7.49
CA LYS A 44 -4.64 3.22 8.86
C LYS A 44 -5.92 3.62 9.58
N ARG A 45 -6.84 4.29 8.89
CA ARG A 45 -8.09 4.80 9.44
C ARG A 45 -9.22 4.59 8.45
N LEU A 46 -10.40 4.26 8.96
CA LEU A 46 -11.66 4.21 8.22
C LEU A 46 -12.73 4.92 9.05
N GLU A 47 -13.50 5.79 8.39
CA GLU A 47 -14.69 6.39 8.96
C GLU A 47 -15.89 5.98 8.12
N LEU A 48 -16.92 5.43 8.76
CA LEU A 48 -18.12 4.94 8.09
C LEU A 48 -19.32 5.16 9.00
N ASP A 49 -20.33 5.89 8.52
CA ASP A 49 -21.59 6.15 9.24
C ASP A 49 -21.38 6.70 10.67
N GLY A 50 -20.38 7.57 10.84
CA GLY A 50 -20.02 8.16 12.14
C GLY A 50 -19.19 7.26 13.04
N HIS A 51 -18.90 6.02 12.64
CA HIS A 51 -17.98 5.13 13.34
C HIS A 51 -16.55 5.28 12.81
N VAL A 52 -15.59 5.37 13.72
CA VAL A 52 -14.17 5.45 13.39
C VAL A 52 -13.48 4.14 13.76
N PHE A 53 -12.73 3.60 12.81
CA PHE A 53 -11.90 2.41 12.95
C PHE A 53 -10.45 2.80 12.72
N GLU A 54 -9.58 2.53 13.69
CA GLU A 54 -8.15 2.80 13.61
C GLU A 54 -7.38 1.48 13.58
N SER A 55 -6.36 1.41 12.74
CA SER A 55 -5.42 0.30 12.72
C SER A 55 -4.28 0.55 13.69
N PHE A 56 -4.08 -0.38 14.62
CA PHE A 56 -2.93 -0.38 15.52
C PHE A 56 -1.65 -0.92 14.87
N ARG A 57 -1.72 -1.34 13.60
CA ARG A 57 -0.54 -1.76 12.86
C ARG A 57 0.32 -0.56 12.47
N GLU A 58 1.62 -0.79 12.50
CA GLU A 58 2.62 0.11 11.93
C GLU A 58 3.32 -0.60 10.78
N LEU A 59 3.75 0.20 9.80
CA LEU A 59 4.62 -0.30 8.74
C LEU A 59 6.06 -0.16 9.23
N GLU A 60 6.70 -1.28 9.54
CA GLU A 60 8.15 -1.32 9.72
C GLU A 60 8.79 -1.18 8.34
N LEU A 61 9.55 -0.12 8.06
CA LEU A 61 10.19 0.17 6.77
C LEU A 61 11.67 -0.22 6.74
#